data_AF-A0A7M7H0G4-F1
#
_entry.id   AF-A0A7M7H0G4-F1
#
_cell.length_a   1.000
_cell.length_b   1.000
_cell.length_c   1.000
_cell.angle_alpha   90.00
_cell.angle_beta   90.00
_cell.angle_gamma   90.00
#
_symmetry.space_group_name_H-M   'P 1'
#
loop_
_entity.id
_entity.type
_entity.pdbx_description
1 polymer ?
#
loop_
_entity_poly.entity_id
_entity_poly.type
_entity_poly.pdbx_seq_one_letter_code
_entity_poly.pdbx_strand_id
1 'polypeptide(L)'
;MGVDQYENEDLIRWGWPEDVWFHVDKYSSAHVYLRLHLGQTIDDIPSAVLEDAAQLVKANSIEGSKMNDVDVVYTMWSNLKKTQGMEIGEVGFHRDKDVRKIHVTKRINTIINRLNKTKRSEQVNLRAEREQRDKNEREDKKKLLKEQKEKEKAEEKRRKEEAEMRSYNSLFNTSNMTSNTENSGYDSDDFM
;
A
#
# COMPACT_ATOMS: atom_id res chain seq x y z
N MET A 1 -14.15 12.96 8.00
CA MET A 1 -14.60 12.85 9.40
C MET A 1 -16.02 12.32 9.36
N GLY A 2 -16.36 11.28 10.11
CA GLY A 2 -17.76 10.87 10.20
C GLY A 2 -18.53 11.93 10.97
N VAL A 3 -19.71 12.27 10.46
CA VAL A 3 -20.62 13.24 11.08
C VAL A 3 -21.36 12.60 12.25
N ASP A 4 -21.58 11.29 12.17
CA ASP A 4 -22.28 10.50 13.18
C ASP A 4 -21.56 9.17 13.48
N GLN A 5 -21.90 8.55 14.59
CA GLN A 5 -21.34 7.29 15.06
C GLN A 5 -21.50 6.14 14.05
N TYR A 6 -22.61 6.10 13.30
CA TYR A 6 -22.83 5.11 12.24
C TYR A 6 -21.91 5.33 11.03
N GLU A 7 -21.71 6.59 10.62
CA GLU A 7 -20.75 6.91 9.55
C GLU A 7 -19.31 6.58 9.97
N ASN A 8 -18.99 6.74 11.25
CA ASN A 8 -17.69 6.33 11.78
C ASN A 8 -17.50 4.82 11.66
N GLU A 9 -18.53 4.00 11.87
CA GLU A 9 -18.45 2.55 11.69
C GLU A 9 -18.27 2.15 10.23
N ASP A 10 -19.00 2.80 9.31
CA ASP A 10 -18.82 2.56 7.88
C ASP A 10 -17.44 2.99 7.38
N LEU A 11 -16.90 4.11 7.91
CA LEU A 11 -15.53 4.54 7.65
C LEU A 11 -14.50 3.55 8.22
N ILE A 12 -14.74 2.99 9.40
CA ILE A 12 -13.87 1.92 9.94
C ILE A 12 -13.97 0.69 9.04
N ARG A 13 -15.13 0.35 8.51
CA ARG A 13 -15.30 -0.86 7.69
C ARG A 13 -14.72 -0.72 6.28
N TRP A 14 -14.82 0.47 5.68
CA TRP A 14 -14.42 0.73 4.29
C TRP A 14 -13.18 1.63 4.15
N GLY A 15 -12.52 1.96 5.26
CA GLY A 15 -11.30 2.76 5.31
C GLY A 15 -10.11 2.10 4.62
N TRP A 16 -9.18 2.91 4.12
CA TRP A 16 -8.02 2.42 3.37
C TRP A 16 -6.87 2.07 4.31
N PRO A 17 -5.99 1.13 3.94
CA PRO A 17 -4.82 0.78 4.77
C PRO A 17 -3.86 1.96 4.98
N GLU A 18 -3.88 2.94 4.08
CA GLU A 18 -3.07 4.16 4.10
C GLU A 18 -3.71 5.29 4.92
N ASP A 19 -4.94 5.11 5.39
CA ASP A 19 -5.63 6.12 6.18
C ASP A 19 -5.06 6.13 7.62
N VAL A 20 -4.68 7.30 8.11
CA VAL A 20 -4.30 7.53 9.50
C VAL A 20 -5.53 7.99 10.27
N TRP A 21 -5.86 7.27 11.33
CA TRP A 21 -6.97 7.57 12.22
C TRP A 21 -6.50 8.40 13.41
N PHE A 22 -7.32 9.38 13.80
CA PHE A 22 -7.09 10.26 14.94
C PHE A 22 -8.31 10.27 15.87
N HIS A 23 -8.05 10.31 17.17
CA HIS A 23 -9.06 10.37 18.22
C HIS A 23 -8.49 10.99 19.50
N VAL A 24 -9.33 11.58 20.34
CA VAL A 24 -8.92 12.08 21.66
C VAL A 24 -8.73 10.92 22.64
N ASP A 25 -7.61 10.86 23.36
CA ASP A 25 -7.42 9.85 24.40
C ASP A 25 -8.47 10.02 25.52
N LYS A 26 -9.13 8.93 25.92
CA LYS A 26 -10.10 8.83 27.04
C LYS A 26 -11.41 9.62 26.92
N TYR A 27 -11.61 10.43 25.88
CA TYR A 27 -12.82 11.25 25.72
C TYR A 27 -13.58 10.90 24.46
N SER A 28 -14.91 11.01 24.52
CA SER A 28 -15.75 10.88 23.33
C SER A 28 -15.44 12.01 22.34
N SER A 29 -14.97 11.64 21.15
CA SER A 29 -14.58 12.58 20.10
C SER A 29 -14.86 12.04 18.71
N ALA A 30 -14.96 12.93 17.74
CA ALA A 30 -15.10 12.52 16.35
C ALA A 30 -13.87 11.77 15.84
N HIS A 31 -14.09 10.73 15.01
CA HIS A 31 -13.01 10.07 14.27
C HIS A 31 -12.64 10.88 13.04
N VAL A 32 -11.38 11.32 13.01
CA VAL A 32 -10.79 12.01 11.87
C VAL A 32 -9.84 11.05 11.17
N TYR A 33 -9.94 10.99 9.85
CA TYR A 33 -9.07 10.20 8.99
C TYR A 33 -8.27 11.14 8.09
N LEU A 34 -6.97 10.92 8.01
CA LEU A 34 -6.09 11.55 7.04
C LEU A 34 -5.68 10.50 6.02
N ARG A 35 -6.02 10.73 4.75
CA ARG A 35 -5.66 9.84 3.65
C ARG A 35 -4.27 10.19 3.14
N LEU A 36 -3.33 9.24 3.24
CA LEU A 36 -1.99 9.40 2.72
C LEU A 36 -1.89 8.98 1.25
N HIS A 37 -0.82 9.42 0.59
CA HIS A 37 -0.48 8.94 -0.74
C HIS A 37 0.10 7.51 -0.69
N LEU A 38 -0.01 6.78 -1.79
CA LEU A 38 0.52 5.42 -1.91
C LEU A 38 2.02 5.38 -1.56
N GLY A 39 2.36 4.57 -0.56
CA GLY A 39 3.74 4.39 -0.08
C GLY A 39 4.23 5.39 0.97
N GLN A 40 3.40 6.37 1.36
CA GLN A 40 3.73 7.30 2.45
C GLN A 40 3.44 6.67 3.81
N THR A 41 4.32 6.91 4.78
CA THR A 41 4.18 6.39 6.15
C THR A 41 3.74 7.49 7.12
N ILE A 42 3.40 7.09 8.35
CA ILE A 42 3.00 8.01 9.42
C ILE A 42 4.12 9.01 9.79
N ASP A 43 5.37 8.65 9.52
CA ASP A 43 6.56 9.47 9.77
C ASP A 43 6.77 10.56 8.71
N ASP A 44 6.23 10.37 7.51
CA ASP A 44 6.37 11.31 6.40
C ASP A 44 5.34 12.46 6.46
N ILE A 45 4.48 12.48 7.47
CA ILE A 45 3.42 13.48 7.61
C ILE A 45 4.02 14.75 8.22
N PRO A 46 3.87 15.92 7.57
CA PRO A 46 4.33 17.17 8.15
C PRO A 46 3.67 17.43 9.51
N SER A 47 4.46 17.89 10.48
CA SER A 47 3.96 18.22 11.83
C SER A 47 2.79 19.21 11.80
N ALA A 48 2.79 20.17 10.86
CA ALA A 48 1.70 21.12 10.67
C ALA A 48 0.35 20.43 10.34
N VAL A 49 0.37 19.35 9.56
CA VAL A 49 -0.84 18.59 9.21
C VAL A 49 -1.31 17.76 10.40
N LEU A 50 -0.38 17.20 11.17
CA LEU A 50 -0.69 16.49 12.41
C LEU A 50 -1.32 17.43 13.45
N GLU A 51 -0.78 18.63 13.60
CA GLU A 51 -1.34 19.68 14.47
C GLU A 51 -2.75 20.10 14.00
N ASP A 52 -2.93 20.32 12.70
CA ASP A 52 -4.24 20.64 12.12
C ASP A 52 -5.29 19.55 12.42
N ALA A 53 -4.92 18.29 12.22
CA ALA A 53 -5.79 17.14 12.51
C ALA A 53 -6.10 17.03 14.02
N ALA A 54 -5.10 17.18 14.87
CA ALA A 54 -5.27 17.11 16.32
C ALA A 54 -6.15 18.26 16.85
N GLN A 55 -6.00 19.47 16.32
CA GLN A 55 -6.86 20.61 16.63
C GLN A 55 -8.31 20.37 16.17
N LEU A 56 -8.50 19.76 15.01
CA LEU A 56 -9.83 19.43 14.50
C LEU A 56 -10.51 18.37 15.39
N VAL A 57 -9.79 17.33 15.79
CA VAL A 57 -10.30 16.27 16.68
C VAL A 57 -10.66 16.84 18.05
N LYS A 58 -9.79 17.67 18.64
CA LYS A 58 -10.06 18.36 19.91
C LYS A 58 -11.30 19.25 19.81
N ALA A 59 -11.45 19.99 18.70
CA ALA A 59 -12.59 20.88 18.49
C ALA A 59 -13.93 20.14 18.38
N ASN A 60 -13.91 18.91 17.86
CA ASN A 60 -15.06 18.03 17.69
C ASN A 60 -15.15 16.95 18.78
N SER A 61 -14.55 17.20 19.95
CA SER A 61 -14.76 16.39 21.15
C SER A 61 -15.76 17.04 22.09
N ILE A 62 -16.68 16.23 22.65
CA ILE A 62 -17.74 16.72 23.54
C ILE A 62 -17.12 17.33 24.80
N GLU A 63 -16.19 16.61 25.42
CA GLU A 63 -15.54 17.03 26.66
C GLU A 63 -14.15 17.64 26.39
N GLY A 64 -13.38 17.05 25.47
CA GLY A 64 -12.02 17.49 25.15
C GLY A 64 -11.93 18.91 24.57
N SER A 65 -13.02 19.43 23.98
CA SER A 65 -13.04 20.79 23.45
C SER A 65 -12.97 21.88 24.54
N LYS A 66 -13.38 21.56 25.77
CA LYS A 66 -13.42 22.50 26.92
C LYS A 66 -12.20 22.35 27.83
N MET A 67 -11.44 21.27 27.69
CA MET A 67 -10.27 21.00 28.53
C MET A 67 -9.01 21.68 28.00
N ASN A 68 -8.27 22.27 28.94
CA ASN A 68 -6.89 22.65 28.72
C ASN A 68 -6.06 21.36 28.83
N ASP A 69 -5.22 21.12 27.84
CA ASP A 69 -4.32 19.95 27.74
C ASP A 69 -5.06 18.63 27.48
N VAL A 70 -5.01 18.20 26.21
CA VAL A 70 -5.65 16.96 25.75
C VAL A 70 -4.67 16.19 24.89
N ASP A 71 -4.55 14.89 25.14
CA ASP A 71 -3.75 13.99 24.31
C ASP A 71 -4.61 13.47 23.15
N VAL A 72 -4.10 13.60 21.93
CA VAL A 72 -4.71 13.03 20.72
C VAL A 72 -3.90 11.82 20.31
N VAL A 73 -4.55 10.67 20.22
CA VAL A 73 -3.96 9.44 19.69
C VAL A 73 -4.13 9.38 18.19
N TYR A 74 -3.12 8.86 17.50
CA TYR A 74 -3.19 8.60 16.06
C TYR A 74 -2.43 7.33 15.70
N THR A 75 -3.01 6.56 14.78
CA THR A 75 -2.51 5.25 14.33
C THR A 75 -2.98 4.97 12.91
N MET A 76 -2.30 4.06 12.22
CA MET A 76 -2.78 3.55 10.93
C MET A 76 -4.10 2.80 11.09
N TRP A 77 -4.98 2.92 10.10
CA TRP A 77 -6.25 2.19 10.02
C TRP A 77 -6.05 0.68 10.15
N SER A 78 -4.98 0.13 9.56
CA SER A 78 -4.64 -1.30 9.66
C SER A 78 -4.39 -1.81 11.08
N ASN A 79 -4.13 -0.92 12.05
CA ASN A 79 -3.94 -1.27 13.45
C ASN A 79 -5.24 -1.19 14.28
N LEU A 80 -6.32 -0.65 13.71
CA LEU A 80 -7.61 -0.57 14.38
C LEU A 80 -8.26 -1.95 14.46
N LYS A 81 -8.74 -2.29 15.65
CA LYS A 81 -9.43 -3.54 15.94
C LYS A 81 -10.83 -3.24 16.46
N LYS A 82 -11.84 -3.61 15.69
CA LYS A 82 -13.25 -3.57 16.12
C LYS A 82 -13.77 -4.98 16.29
N THR A 83 -14.24 -5.32 17.49
CA THR A 83 -14.93 -6.60 17.75
C THR A 83 -16.44 -6.38 17.80
N GLN A 84 -17.22 -7.43 17.52
CA GLN A 84 -18.69 -7.34 17.47
C GLN A 84 -19.34 -7.04 18.84
N GLY A 85 -18.61 -7.26 19.94
CA GLY A 85 -19.08 -6.95 21.30
C GLY A 85 -18.66 -5.57 21.83
N MET A 86 -17.97 -4.75 21.02
CA MET A 86 -17.60 -3.38 21.41
C MET A 86 -18.72 -2.41 21.08
N GLU A 87 -19.00 -1.50 22.01
CA GLU A 87 -20.04 -0.47 21.87
C GLU A 87 -19.81 0.43 20.66
N ILE A 88 -20.87 1.00 20.10
CA ILE A 88 -20.79 1.88 18.93
C ILE A 88 -19.85 3.05 19.24
N GLY A 89 -18.83 3.24 18.41
CA GLY A 89 -17.77 4.25 18.61
C GLY A 89 -16.55 3.78 19.41
N GLU A 90 -16.61 2.67 20.15
CA GLU A 90 -15.42 2.11 20.81
C GLU A 90 -14.50 1.42 19.79
N VAL A 91 -13.20 1.73 19.83
CA VAL A 91 -12.20 1.14 18.93
C VAL A 91 -11.03 0.62 19.75
N GLY A 92 -10.67 -0.64 19.55
CA GLY A 92 -9.46 -1.23 20.11
C GLY A 92 -8.27 -1.13 19.15
N PHE A 93 -7.10 -1.52 19.63
CA PHE A 93 -5.88 -1.59 18.82
C PHE A 93 -5.37 -3.03 18.75
N HIS A 94 -4.74 -3.40 17.63
CA HIS A 94 -4.02 -4.66 17.53
C HIS A 94 -2.66 -4.59 18.25
N ARG A 95 -1.99 -3.44 18.14
CA ARG A 95 -0.69 -3.16 18.73
C ARG A 95 -0.68 -1.76 19.33
N ASP A 96 -0.69 -1.66 20.66
CA ASP A 96 -0.62 -0.38 21.36
C ASP A 96 0.71 0.37 21.11
N LYS A 97 1.79 -0.35 20.78
CA LYS A 97 3.10 0.25 20.48
C LYS A 97 3.10 1.09 19.20
N ASP A 98 2.21 0.80 18.27
CA ASP A 98 2.11 1.51 16.99
C ASP A 98 1.21 2.75 17.11
N VAL A 99 0.59 2.96 18.29
CA VAL A 99 -0.22 4.15 18.59
C VAL A 99 0.68 5.28 19.05
N ARG A 100 0.60 6.41 18.35
CA ARG A 100 1.34 7.63 18.68
C ARG A 100 0.43 8.64 19.36
N LYS A 101 1.02 9.54 20.15
CA LYS A 101 0.29 10.58 20.89
C LYS A 101 0.84 11.95 20.56
N ILE A 102 -0.04 12.93 20.40
CA ILE A 102 0.28 14.36 20.29
C ILE A 102 -0.42 15.09 21.41
N HIS A 103 0.35 15.89 22.15
CA HIS A 103 -0.18 16.70 23.23
C HIS A 103 -0.68 18.05 22.69
N VAL A 104 -1.96 18.37 22.92
CA VAL A 104 -2.58 19.62 22.47
C VAL A 104 -3.06 20.44 23.66
N THR A 105 -2.27 21.46 24.03
CA THR A 105 -2.57 22.33 25.17
C THR A 105 -3.85 23.12 24.97
N LYS A 106 -3.90 23.97 23.94
CA LYS A 106 -5.04 24.87 23.70
C LYS A 106 -5.66 24.64 22.34
N ARG A 107 -6.97 24.85 22.28
CA ARG A 107 -7.72 24.91 21.04
C ARG A 107 -7.35 26.18 20.28
N ILE A 108 -6.90 26.04 19.04
CA ILE A 108 -6.54 27.17 18.18
C ILE A 108 -7.66 27.38 17.16
N ASN A 109 -8.50 28.39 17.41
CA ASN A 109 -9.66 28.68 16.57
C ASN A 109 -9.29 29.12 15.15
N THR A 110 -8.12 29.73 14.93
CA THR A 110 -7.68 30.17 13.59
C THR A 110 -7.47 28.98 12.66
N ILE A 111 -6.89 27.89 13.14
CA ILE A 111 -6.69 26.63 12.41
C ILE A 111 -8.04 26.01 12.05
N ILE A 112 -8.93 25.86 13.04
CA ILE A 112 -10.25 25.27 12.85
C ILE A 112 -11.08 26.07 11.84
N ASN A 113 -11.05 27.40 11.94
CA ASN A 113 -11.77 28.27 11.01
C ASN A 113 -11.20 28.18 9.59
N ARG A 114 -9.88 28.05 9.43
CA ARG A 114 -9.24 27.80 8.13
C ARG A 114 -9.72 26.47 7.53
N LEU A 115 -9.70 25.40 8.32
CA LEU A 115 -10.12 24.05 7.88
C LEU A 115 -11.61 24.01 7.51
N ASN A 116 -12.46 24.66 8.30
CA ASN A 116 -13.90 24.73 8.04
C ASN A 116 -14.23 25.51 6.76
N LYS A 117 -13.44 26.53 6.39
CA LYS A 117 -13.62 27.26 5.11
C LYS A 117 -13.35 26.39 3.89
N THR A 118 -12.41 25.44 4.00
CA THR A 118 -12.06 24.52 2.91
C THR A 118 -12.89 23.23 2.94
N LYS A 119 -13.76 23.06 3.94
CA LYS A 119 -14.57 21.86 4.09
C LYS A 119 -15.54 21.72 2.92
N ARG A 120 -15.53 20.55 2.28
CA ARG A 120 -16.55 20.12 1.32
C ARG A 120 -17.27 18.91 1.89
N SER A 121 -18.59 18.88 1.75
CA SER A 121 -19.42 17.73 2.10
C SER A 121 -19.87 17.05 0.83
N GLU A 122 -19.33 15.86 0.56
CA GLU A 122 -19.74 15.02 -0.55
C GLU A 122 -20.23 13.70 0.05
N GLN A 123 -21.41 13.23 -0.39
CA GLN A 123 -21.90 11.90 -0.05
C GLN A 123 -21.25 10.90 -0.99
N VAL A 124 -20.17 10.29 -0.51
CA VAL A 124 -19.40 9.31 -1.27
C VAL A 124 -19.77 7.90 -0.83
N ASN A 125 -20.08 7.03 -1.78
CA ASN A 125 -20.32 5.61 -1.51
C ASN A 125 -18.99 4.90 -1.23
N LEU A 126 -18.54 4.93 0.03
CA LEU A 126 -17.25 4.37 0.49
C LEU A 126 -17.02 2.92 0.05
N ARG A 127 -18.10 2.12 0.04
CA ARG A 127 -18.07 0.72 -0.40
C ARG A 127 -17.69 0.57 -1.89
N ALA A 128 -18.27 1.40 -2.75
CA ALA A 128 -18.02 1.35 -4.19
C ALA A 128 -16.59 1.80 -4.52
N GLU A 129 -16.09 2.84 -3.84
CA GLU A 129 -14.71 3.30 -4.00
C GLU A 129 -13.70 2.23 -3.57
N ARG A 130 -13.94 1.55 -2.43
CA ARG A 130 -13.05 0.47 -1.97
C ARG A 130 -13.04 -0.70 -2.95
N GLU A 131 -14.20 -1.11 -3.43
CA GLU A 131 -14.29 -2.21 -4.40
C GLU A 131 -13.59 -1.88 -5.74
N GLN A 132 -13.71 -0.63 -6.20
CA GLN A 132 -13.03 -0.16 -7.41
C GLN A 132 -11.50 -0.14 -7.21
N ARG A 133 -11.01 0.30 -6.05
CA ARG A 133 -9.59 0.24 -5.69
C ARG A 133 -9.08 -1.20 -5.64
N ASP A 134 -9.78 -2.08 -4.92
CA ASP A 134 -9.39 -3.49 -4.78
C ASP A 134 -9.38 -4.21 -6.14
N LYS A 135 -10.28 -3.83 -7.05
CA LYS A 135 -10.26 -4.31 -8.43
C LYS A 135 -9.02 -3.82 -9.19
N ASN A 136 -8.71 -2.53 -9.13
CA ASN A 136 -7.54 -1.95 -9.78
C ASN A 136 -6.23 -2.55 -9.24
N GLU A 137 -6.09 -2.68 -7.92
CA GLU A 137 -4.91 -3.31 -7.30
C GLU A 137 -4.74 -4.77 -7.73
N ARG A 138 -5.85 -5.51 -7.86
CA ARG A 138 -5.82 -6.90 -8.35
C ARG A 138 -5.41 -6.97 -9.81
N GLU A 139 -5.89 -6.04 -10.64
CA GLU A 139 -5.52 -5.95 -12.05
C GLU A 139 -4.04 -5.57 -12.23
N ASP A 140 -3.55 -4.60 -11.46
CA ASP A 140 -2.15 -4.16 -11.50
C ASP A 140 -1.20 -5.25 -11.01
N LYS A 141 -1.54 -5.94 -9.91
CA LYS A 141 -0.77 -7.10 -9.44
C LYS A 141 -0.74 -8.23 -10.47
N LYS A 142 -1.85 -8.47 -11.17
CA LYS A 142 -1.93 -9.46 -12.25
C LYS A 142 -1.07 -9.05 -13.46
N LYS A 143 -1.05 -7.77 -13.83
CA LYS A 143 -0.18 -7.24 -14.90
C LYS A 143 1.30 -7.39 -14.53
N LEU A 144 1.69 -6.99 -13.31
CA LEU A 144 3.06 -7.13 -12.81
C LEU A 144 3.53 -8.60 -12.82
N LEU A 145 2.70 -9.53 -12.33
CA LEU A 145 3.02 -10.96 -12.36
C LEU A 145 3.14 -11.50 -13.78
N LYS A 146 2.27 -11.05 -14.69
CA LYS A 146 2.35 -11.45 -16.11
C LYS A 146 3.64 -10.94 -16.75
N GLU A 147 4.01 -9.69 -16.49
CA GLU A 147 5.23 -9.08 -17.03
C GLU A 147 6.50 -9.75 -16.47
N GLN A 148 6.53 -10.08 -15.17
CA GLN A 148 7.62 -10.86 -14.58
C GLN A 148 7.76 -12.23 -15.24
N LYS A 149 6.64 -12.95 -15.39
CA LYS A 149 6.65 -14.28 -16.03
C LYS A 149 7.06 -14.23 -17.51
N GLU A 150 6.66 -13.17 -18.23
CA GLU A 150 7.09 -12.95 -19.61
C GLU A 150 8.60 -12.64 -19.70
N LYS A 151 9.14 -11.84 -18.77
CA LYS A 151 10.58 -11.58 -18.67
C LYS A 151 11.38 -12.85 -18.36
N GLU A 152 10.96 -13.65 -17.38
CA GLU A 152 11.60 -14.93 -17.04
C GLU A 152 11.58 -15.91 -18.22
N LYS A 153 10.45 -16.03 -18.91
CA LYS A 153 10.32 -16.91 -20.08
C LYS A 153 11.20 -16.44 -21.25
N ALA A 154 11.31 -15.13 -21.46
CA ALA A 154 12.19 -14.57 -22.48
C ALA A 154 13.67 -14.81 -22.16
N GLU A 155 14.06 -14.68 -20.90
CA GLU A 155 15.43 -14.95 -20.43
C GLU A 155 15.78 -16.44 -20.54
N GLU A 156 14.86 -17.34 -20.18
CA GLU A 156 15.05 -18.79 -20.34
C GLU A 156 15.19 -19.19 -21.82
N LYS A 157 14.38 -18.58 -22.71
CA LYS A 157 14.49 -18.81 -24.16
C LYS A 157 15.83 -18.31 -24.70
N ARG A 158 16.27 -17.11 -24.29
CA ARG A 158 17.58 -16.56 -24.70
C ARG A 158 18.74 -17.42 -24.20
N ARG A 159 18.66 -17.93 -22.96
CA ARG A 159 19.66 -18.85 -22.40
C ARG A 159 19.71 -20.19 -23.15
N LYS A 160 18.55 -20.72 -23.58
CA LYS A 160 18.49 -21.94 -24.40
C LYS A 160 19.07 -21.72 -25.79
N GLU A 161 18.74 -20.60 -26.45
CA GLU A 161 19.28 -20.24 -27.76
C GLU A 161 20.82 -20.02 -27.70
N GLU A 162 21.32 -19.35 -26.66
CA GLU A 162 22.77 -19.22 -26.43
C GLU A 162 23.44 -20.57 -26.15
N ALA A 163 22.81 -21.44 -25.36
CA ALA A 163 23.33 -22.77 -25.09
C ALA A 163 23.32 -23.65 -26.35
N GLU A 164 22.30 -23.52 -27.20
CA GLU A 164 22.19 -24.24 -28.47
C GLU A 164 23.23 -23.74 -29.47
N MET A 165 23.42 -22.42 -29.63
CA MET A 165 24.50 -21.86 -30.45
C MET A 165 25.91 -22.21 -29.93
N ARG A 166 26.09 -22.30 -28.61
CA ARG A 166 27.36 -22.73 -28.00
C ARG A 166 27.57 -24.24 -28.09
N SER A 167 26.50 -25.03 -28.12
CA SER A 167 26.62 -26.46 -28.31
C SER A 167 26.81 -26.74 -29.80
N TYR A 168 27.95 -27.31 -30.18
CA TYR A 168 28.19 -27.81 -31.53
C TYR A 168 27.32 -29.03 -31.89
N ASN A 169 26.15 -29.21 -31.26
CA ASN A 169 25.33 -30.40 -31.39
C ASN A 169 24.71 -30.55 -32.79
N SER A 170 24.51 -29.45 -33.52
CA SER A 170 24.11 -29.49 -34.94
C SER A 170 25.25 -29.91 -35.89
N LEU A 171 26.51 -29.83 -35.45
CA LEU A 171 27.67 -30.35 -36.19
C LEU A 171 27.85 -31.86 -36.01
N PHE A 172 27.32 -32.46 -34.94
CA PHE A 172 27.42 -33.90 -34.67
C PHE A 172 26.30 -34.73 -35.32
N ASN A 173 25.91 -34.38 -36.56
CA ASN A 173 24.96 -35.18 -37.33
C ASN A 173 25.65 -36.46 -37.82
N THR A 174 25.24 -37.62 -37.32
CA THR A 174 25.84 -38.93 -37.66
C THR A 174 25.78 -39.25 -39.15
N SER A 175 24.81 -38.68 -39.88
CA SER A 175 24.69 -38.81 -41.34
C SER A 175 25.80 -38.09 -42.13
N ASN A 176 26.49 -37.11 -41.51
CA ASN A 176 27.59 -36.37 -42.13
C ASN A 176 28.96 -36.76 -41.55
N MET A 177 29.01 -37.72 -40.62
CA MET A 177 30.28 -38.22 -40.08
C MET A 177 30.81 -39.35 -40.97
N THR A 178 31.91 -39.10 -41.66
CA THR A 178 32.66 -40.12 -42.40
C THR A 178 33.67 -40.76 -41.45
N SER A 179 33.72 -42.10 -41.37
CA SER A 179 34.73 -42.78 -40.56
C SER A 179 36.09 -42.74 -41.26
N ASN A 180 37.16 -42.38 -40.54
CA ASN A 180 38.53 -42.39 -41.09
C ASN A 180 39.00 -43.78 -41.54
N THR A 181 38.26 -44.83 -41.20
CA THR A 181 38.54 -46.21 -41.62
C THR A 181 38.03 -46.55 -43.02
N GLU A 182 37.14 -45.75 -43.62
CA GLU A 182 36.61 -46.00 -44.98
C GLU A 182 37.20 -45.08 -46.06
N ASN A 183 37.94 -44.02 -45.69
CA ASN A 183 38.63 -43.13 -46.64
C ASN A 183 40.12 -43.50 -46.83
N SER A 184 40.46 -44.78 -46.88
CA SER A 184 41.80 -45.23 -47.30
C SER A 184 41.93 -45.23 -48.83
N GLY A 185 41.51 -44.14 -49.47
CA GLY A 185 41.78 -43.82 -50.87
C GLY A 185 42.95 -42.85 -50.89
N TYR A 186 44.13 -43.38 -51.22
CA TYR A 186 45.34 -42.62 -51.53
C TYR A 186 45.04 -41.29 -52.26
N ASP A 187 45.16 -40.18 -51.55
CA ASP A 187 45.26 -38.84 -52.14
C ASP A 187 46.74 -38.59 -52.41
N SER A 188 47.23 -39.20 -53.49
CA SER A 188 48.50 -38.80 -54.09
C SER A 188 48.21 -37.69 -55.08
N ASP A 189 48.58 -36.46 -54.75
CA ASP A 189 48.99 -35.49 -55.77
C ASP A 189 49.96 -34.45 -55.19
N ASP A 190 51.22 -34.65 -55.57
CA ASP A 190 52.19 -33.68 -56.09
C ASP A 190 52.24 -32.27 -55.49
N PHE A 191 53.23 -32.03 -54.62
CA PHE A 191 53.66 -30.69 -54.22
C PHE A 191 54.96 -30.34 -54.97
N MET A 192 54.82 -29.59 -56.07
CA MET A 192 55.87 -28.70 -56.60
C MET A 192 55.82 -27.35 -55.90
#